data_AF-A0A518D1N4-F1
#
_entry.id   AF-A0A518D1N4-F1
#
_cell.length_a   1.000
_cell.length_b   1.000
_cell.length_c   1.000
_cell.angle_alpha   90.00
_cell.angle_beta   90.00
_cell.angle_gamma   90.00
#
_symmetry.space_group_name_H-M   'P 1'
#
loop_
_entity.id
_entity.type
_entity.pdbx_description
1 polymer ?
#
loop_
_entity_poly.entity_id
_entity_poly.type
_entity_poly.pdbx_seq_one_letter_code
_entity_poly.pdbx_strand_id
1 'polypeptide(L)'
;MAILVPVVLAAAGCSAGAAEDRVLFELERMAFVPPGRCDLAGRPVEVRGLDLRQALHVVDPLLVDRFEVTRADWEHHMGAAPDPSGLDDPLARTSDTPPSHGDARWSWPAFCDLDEARQLARARGMRLLTAGEWMYVAAGSGLQSFPWGKTRRLSVANTLELGLWRPVAVGTFESGRSASGCYDLIGNAMEWVEGSLPPISGEEWFDPAVPSAMGGSFLLTLDELWTATTSAPAGPIDFNCLPLPAGSRSVDLGVRCAAEAEPFLLAQLPQIVANADTRNRLVALGETWGRPALPLLERMLSDGPPAGARFGIEALIEGARR
;
A
#
# COMPACT_ATOMS: atom_id res chain seq x y z
N MET A 1 -40.75 -41.93 2.89
CA MET A 1 -40.05 -41.86 1.60
C MET A 1 -39.63 -40.41 1.41
N ALA A 2 -38.42 -40.05 1.83
CA ALA A 2 -37.90 -38.69 1.70
C ALA A 2 -37.12 -38.60 0.39
N ILE A 3 -37.54 -37.70 -0.51
CA ILE A 3 -36.87 -37.45 -1.78
C ILE A 3 -35.72 -36.48 -1.50
N LEU A 4 -34.48 -36.97 -1.58
CA LEU A 4 -33.28 -36.13 -1.64
C LEU A 4 -33.25 -35.47 -3.03
N VAL A 5 -33.29 -34.13 -3.07
CA VAL A 5 -32.92 -33.36 -4.26
C VAL A 5 -31.44 -33.01 -4.12
N PRO A 6 -30.55 -33.45 -5.02
CA PRO A 6 -29.15 -33.07 -4.96
C PRO A 6 -29.02 -31.62 -5.44
N VAL A 7 -28.55 -30.74 -4.56
CA VAL A 7 -28.06 -29.42 -4.92
C VAL A 7 -26.75 -29.61 -5.68
N VAL A 8 -26.80 -29.46 -6.99
CA VAL A 8 -25.60 -29.34 -7.83
C VAL A 8 -25.07 -27.93 -7.61
N LEU A 9 -23.99 -27.81 -6.83
CA LEU A 9 -23.16 -26.61 -6.83
C LEU A 9 -22.48 -26.51 -8.21
N ALA A 10 -23.01 -25.62 -9.05
CA ALA A 10 -22.31 -25.17 -10.23
C ALA A 10 -21.15 -24.27 -9.77
N ALA A 11 -19.93 -24.81 -9.77
CA ALA A 11 -18.74 -23.99 -9.73
C ALA A 11 -18.72 -23.14 -11.01
N ALA A 12 -18.98 -21.85 -10.88
CA ALA A 12 -18.76 -20.90 -11.96
C ALA A 12 -17.26 -20.87 -12.24
N GLY A 13 -16.82 -21.56 -13.29
CA GLY A 13 -15.44 -21.48 -13.76
C GLY A 13 -15.17 -20.05 -14.21
N CYS A 14 -14.32 -19.33 -13.48
CA CYS A 14 -13.68 -18.13 -14.02
C CYS A 14 -12.98 -18.53 -15.33
N SER A 15 -13.37 -17.91 -16.44
CA SER A 15 -12.70 -18.13 -17.72
C SER A 15 -11.24 -17.70 -17.60
N ALA A 16 -10.33 -18.39 -18.30
CA ALA A 16 -8.90 -18.06 -18.29
C ALA A 16 -8.65 -16.56 -18.63
N GLY A 17 -9.44 -15.98 -19.54
CA GLY A 17 -9.35 -14.55 -19.86
C GLY A 17 -9.69 -13.59 -18.72
N ALA A 18 -10.61 -13.96 -17.81
CA ALA A 18 -10.93 -13.11 -16.65
C ALA A 18 -9.81 -13.12 -15.58
N ALA A 19 -9.10 -14.25 -15.46
CA ALA A 19 -7.92 -14.35 -14.59
C ALA A 19 -6.71 -13.61 -15.18
N GLU A 20 -6.49 -13.69 -16.49
CA GLU A 20 -5.43 -12.97 -17.21
C GLU A 20 -5.58 -11.44 -17.08
N ASP A 21 -6.79 -10.93 -17.29
CA ASP A 21 -7.07 -9.50 -17.13
C ASP A 21 -6.82 -9.01 -15.70
N ARG A 22 -7.01 -9.88 -14.69
CA ARG A 22 -6.79 -9.53 -13.28
C ARG A 22 -5.31 -9.37 -12.94
N VAL A 23 -4.43 -10.25 -13.40
CA VAL A 23 -2.98 -10.14 -13.11
C VAL A 23 -2.43 -8.80 -13.59
N LEU A 24 -2.78 -8.42 -14.82
CA LEU A 24 -2.33 -7.16 -15.39
C LEU A 24 -2.99 -5.96 -14.70
N PHE A 25 -4.28 -6.06 -14.35
CA PHE A 25 -4.98 -5.04 -13.56
C PHE A 25 -4.32 -4.80 -12.19
N GLU A 26 -3.89 -5.85 -11.48
CA GLU A 26 -3.16 -5.73 -10.21
C GLU A 26 -1.83 -5.00 -10.41
N LEU A 27 -1.02 -5.42 -11.40
CA LEU A 27 0.27 -4.79 -11.68
C LEU A 27 0.14 -3.30 -12.04
N GLU A 28 -0.90 -2.92 -12.80
CA GLU A 28 -1.19 -1.53 -13.17
C GLU A 28 -1.49 -0.64 -11.95
N ARG A 29 -1.92 -1.25 -10.83
CA ARG A 29 -2.21 -0.60 -9.55
C ARG A 29 -1.02 -0.64 -8.60
N MET A 30 0.17 -1.04 -9.05
CA MET A 30 1.40 -1.03 -8.25
C MET A 30 2.31 0.15 -8.61
N ALA A 31 3.03 0.63 -7.61
CA ALA A 31 4.13 1.56 -7.72
C ALA A 31 5.46 0.82 -7.58
N PHE A 32 6.44 1.18 -8.41
CA PHE A 32 7.80 0.69 -8.27
C PHE A 32 8.57 1.60 -7.31
N VAL A 33 9.17 1.01 -6.29
CA VAL A 33 9.97 1.71 -5.28
C VAL A 33 11.40 1.20 -5.38
N PRO A 34 12.37 2.04 -5.82
CA PRO A 34 13.75 1.62 -5.93
C PRO A 34 14.39 1.41 -4.55
N PRO A 35 15.48 0.64 -4.48
CA PRO A 35 16.25 0.53 -3.25
C PRO A 35 16.88 1.88 -2.90
N GLY A 36 16.98 2.16 -1.60
CA GLY A 36 17.50 3.42 -1.09
C GLY A 36 17.22 3.63 0.39
N ARG A 37 17.62 4.79 0.90
CA ARG A 37 17.41 5.19 2.29
C ARG A 37 17.05 6.67 2.39
N CYS A 38 16.42 7.04 3.48
CA CYS A 38 16.17 8.44 3.81
C CYS A 38 17.49 9.15 4.19
N ASP A 39 17.68 10.36 3.66
CA ASP A 39 18.74 11.28 4.10
C ASP A 39 18.31 11.95 5.40
N LEU A 40 19.04 11.68 6.48
CA LEU A 40 18.80 12.27 7.78
C LEU A 40 19.31 13.72 7.90
N ALA A 41 19.98 14.27 6.88
CA ALA A 41 20.42 15.67 6.83
C ALA A 41 21.20 16.12 8.09
N GLY A 42 22.10 15.25 8.58
CA GLY A 42 22.93 15.51 9.77
C GLY A 42 22.24 15.25 11.11
N ARG A 43 20.99 14.77 11.12
CA ARG A 43 20.26 14.40 12.35
C ARG A 43 20.87 13.18 13.03
N PRO A 44 20.61 13.00 14.34
CA PRO A 44 20.97 11.80 15.07
C PRO A 44 20.52 10.54 14.32
N VAL A 45 21.45 9.60 14.23
CA VAL A 45 21.23 8.30 13.58
C VAL A 45 20.54 7.34 14.55
N GLU A 46 20.88 7.43 15.83
CA GLU A 46 20.27 6.61 16.86
C GLU A 46 19.23 7.43 17.62
N VAL A 47 17.98 6.98 17.60
CA VAL A 47 16.86 7.61 18.31
C VAL A 47 16.16 6.53 19.12
N ARG A 48 16.13 6.69 20.44
CA ARG A 48 15.51 5.74 21.39
C ARG A 48 15.98 4.29 21.17
N GLY A 49 17.27 4.09 20.89
CA GLY A 49 17.89 2.78 20.67
C GLY A 49 17.66 2.18 19.28
N LEU A 50 16.99 2.88 18.37
CA LEU A 50 16.82 2.48 16.97
C LEU A 50 17.80 3.22 16.07
N ASP A 51 18.55 2.48 15.24
CA ASP A 51 19.37 3.06 14.17
C ASP A 51 18.49 3.39 12.96
N LEU A 52 18.22 4.68 12.76
CA LEU A 52 17.39 5.19 11.68
C LEU A 52 17.97 4.94 10.29
N ARG A 53 19.29 4.75 10.13
CA ARG A 53 19.88 4.37 8.84
C ARG A 53 19.53 2.93 8.46
N GLN A 54 19.34 2.08 9.47
CA GLN A 54 18.90 0.70 9.31
C GLN A 54 17.39 0.55 9.36
N ALA A 55 16.65 1.56 9.84
CA ALA A 55 15.19 1.53 9.81
C ALA A 55 14.64 2.10 8.51
N LEU A 56 15.05 3.32 8.11
CA LEU A 56 14.41 4.10 7.05
C LEU A 56 14.96 3.79 5.65
N HIS A 57 14.83 2.55 5.21
CA HIS A 57 15.39 2.09 3.95
C HIS A 57 14.57 1.00 3.28
N VAL A 58 14.88 0.81 2.00
CA VAL A 58 14.44 -0.28 1.13
C VAL A 58 15.71 -0.91 0.58
N VAL A 59 15.96 -2.19 0.91
CA VAL A 59 17.18 -2.90 0.49
C VAL A 59 17.06 -3.36 -0.97
N ASP A 60 15.98 -4.07 -1.25
CA ASP A 60 15.63 -4.58 -2.56
C ASP A 60 14.44 -3.79 -3.12
N PRO A 61 14.37 -3.55 -4.44
CA PRO A 61 13.26 -2.81 -5.00
C PRO A 61 11.92 -3.47 -4.68
N LEU A 62 10.92 -2.66 -4.34
CA LEU A 62 9.58 -3.12 -4.00
C LEU A 62 8.59 -2.79 -5.10
N LEU A 63 7.59 -3.66 -5.25
CA LEU A 63 6.29 -3.29 -5.80
C LEU A 63 5.34 -3.07 -4.63
N VAL A 64 4.78 -1.87 -4.56
CA VAL A 64 3.90 -1.43 -3.48
C VAL A 64 2.54 -1.09 -4.07
N ASP A 65 1.45 -1.44 -3.39
CA ASP A 65 0.14 -0.98 -3.83
C ASP A 65 0.14 0.56 -3.94
N ARG A 66 -0.33 1.07 -5.07
CA ARG A 66 -0.43 2.51 -5.33
C ARG A 66 -1.47 3.17 -4.44
N PHE A 67 -2.46 2.41 -3.99
CA PHE A 67 -3.60 2.83 -3.18
C PHE A 67 -3.71 1.92 -1.95
N GLU A 68 -4.50 2.32 -0.95
CA GLU A 68 -4.94 1.41 0.09
C GLU A 68 -5.74 0.25 -0.54
N VAL A 69 -5.70 -0.92 0.11
CA VAL A 69 -6.54 -2.05 -0.30
C VAL A 69 -8.00 -1.63 -0.22
N THR A 70 -8.71 -1.78 -1.33
CA THR A 70 -10.12 -1.41 -1.41
C THR A 70 -11.03 -2.53 -0.90
N ARG A 71 -12.30 -2.21 -0.61
CA ARG A 71 -13.32 -3.22 -0.29
C ARG A 71 -13.49 -4.25 -1.41
N ALA A 72 -13.34 -3.85 -2.67
CA ALA A 72 -13.38 -4.77 -3.81
C ALA A 72 -12.17 -5.70 -3.86
N ASP A 73 -10.97 -5.18 -3.59
CA ASP A 73 -9.75 -6.00 -3.50
C ASP A 73 -9.87 -7.00 -2.35
N TRP A 74 -10.41 -6.56 -1.21
CA TRP A 74 -10.69 -7.42 -0.07
C TRP A 74 -11.64 -8.55 -0.41
N GLU A 75 -12.81 -8.25 -0.97
CA GLU A 75 -13.78 -9.28 -1.36
C GLU A 75 -13.20 -10.27 -2.36
N HIS A 76 -12.42 -9.79 -3.33
CA HIS A 76 -11.77 -10.65 -4.31
C HIS A 76 -10.81 -11.66 -3.68
N HIS A 77 -9.95 -11.21 -2.76
CA HIS A 77 -8.89 -12.05 -2.19
C HIS A 77 -9.34 -12.87 -0.98
N MET A 78 -10.30 -12.35 -0.19
CA MET A 78 -10.77 -12.98 1.04
C MET A 78 -12.11 -13.71 0.86
N GLY A 79 -12.81 -13.51 -0.27
CA GLY A 79 -14.07 -14.18 -0.59
C GLY A 79 -15.29 -13.65 0.18
N ALA A 80 -15.13 -12.56 0.93
CA ALA A 80 -16.19 -11.89 1.67
C ALA A 80 -15.93 -10.39 1.72
N ALA A 81 -16.98 -9.58 1.70
CA ALA A 81 -16.86 -8.14 2.01
C ALA A 81 -16.24 -7.97 3.42
N PRO A 82 -15.43 -6.92 3.64
CA PRO A 82 -14.85 -6.67 4.95
C PRO A 82 -15.97 -6.53 5.98
N ASP A 83 -15.94 -7.34 7.03
CA ASP A 83 -16.99 -7.39 8.04
C ASP A 83 -17.00 -6.08 8.84
N PRO A 84 -18.07 -5.27 8.78
CA PRO A 84 -18.19 -4.09 9.64
C PRO A 84 -18.63 -4.47 11.06
N SER A 85 -18.96 -5.74 11.34
CA SER A 85 -19.41 -6.17 12.66
C SER A 85 -18.32 -5.91 13.72
N GLY A 86 -18.75 -5.34 14.85
CA GLY A 86 -17.84 -4.92 15.93
C GLY A 86 -17.18 -3.55 15.74
N LEU A 87 -17.33 -2.92 14.57
CA LEU A 87 -16.96 -1.52 14.37
C LEU A 87 -18.19 -0.64 14.58
N ASP A 88 -18.08 0.38 15.43
CA ASP A 88 -19.07 1.45 15.56
C ASP A 88 -19.00 2.35 14.31
N ASP A 89 -19.30 1.80 13.12
CA ASP A 89 -19.32 2.51 11.84
C ASP A 89 -20.59 3.38 11.77
N PRO A 90 -20.47 4.71 11.89
CA PRO A 90 -21.63 5.59 11.83
C PRO A 90 -22.31 5.56 10.45
N LEU A 91 -21.61 5.10 9.41
CA LEU A 91 -22.09 4.97 8.04
C LEU A 91 -22.77 3.62 7.79
N ALA A 92 -22.35 2.55 8.48
CA ALA A 92 -23.03 1.25 8.44
C ALA A 92 -24.47 1.35 8.96
N ARG A 93 -24.74 2.28 9.89
CA ARG A 93 -26.09 2.56 10.41
C ARG A 93 -27.06 3.15 9.38
N THR A 94 -26.62 3.40 8.15
CA THR A 94 -27.45 3.96 7.07
C THR A 94 -27.78 2.99 5.93
N SER A 95 -27.21 1.78 5.89
CA SER A 95 -27.69 0.75 4.97
C SER A 95 -27.42 -0.66 5.48
N ASP A 96 -28.46 -1.37 5.93
CA ASP A 96 -28.46 -2.82 6.19
C ASP A 96 -28.31 -3.67 4.90
N THR A 97 -27.86 -3.06 3.81
CA THR A 97 -27.68 -3.70 2.51
C THR A 97 -26.20 -3.66 2.15
N PRO A 98 -25.56 -4.81 1.90
CA PRO A 98 -24.25 -4.84 1.26
C PRO A 98 -24.27 -3.93 0.02
N PRO A 99 -23.22 -3.14 -0.23
CA PRO A 99 -23.17 -2.28 -1.40
C PRO A 99 -23.50 -3.09 -2.66
N SER A 100 -24.53 -2.68 -3.40
CA SER A 100 -24.88 -3.35 -4.67
C SER A 100 -23.69 -3.27 -5.65
N HIS A 101 -23.65 -4.15 -6.64
CA HIS A 101 -22.68 -4.02 -7.74
C HIS A 101 -22.82 -2.61 -8.36
N GLY A 102 -21.71 -1.87 -8.46
CA GLY A 102 -21.69 -0.48 -8.95
C GLY A 102 -21.75 0.62 -7.89
N ASP A 103 -21.78 0.27 -6.60
CA ASP A 103 -21.66 1.24 -5.52
C ASP A 103 -20.22 1.79 -5.42
N ALA A 104 -20.07 3.11 -5.36
CA ALA A 104 -18.77 3.77 -5.23
C ALA A 104 -17.99 3.38 -3.95
N ARG A 105 -18.67 2.81 -2.94
CA ARG A 105 -18.04 2.31 -1.71
C ARG A 105 -17.12 1.11 -1.96
N TRP A 106 -17.24 0.42 -3.09
CA TRP A 106 -16.34 -0.67 -3.45
C TRP A 106 -14.88 -0.20 -3.67
N SER A 107 -14.67 1.07 -4.04
CA SER A 107 -13.34 1.67 -4.17
C SER A 107 -12.86 2.38 -2.91
N TRP A 108 -13.61 2.32 -1.80
CA TRP A 108 -13.14 2.84 -0.50
C TRP A 108 -12.15 1.85 0.12
N PRO A 109 -11.26 2.31 1.03
CA PRO A 109 -10.44 1.43 1.83
C PRO A 109 -11.24 0.36 2.57
N ALA A 110 -10.67 -0.85 2.63
CA ALA A 110 -11.10 -1.89 3.54
C ALA A 110 -10.46 -1.67 4.92
N PHE A 111 -11.21 -1.95 5.98
CA PHE A 111 -10.72 -1.85 7.35
C PHE A 111 -10.55 -3.24 7.95
N CYS A 112 -9.49 -3.40 8.74
CA CYS A 112 -9.04 -4.70 9.20
C CYS A 112 -8.22 -4.63 10.47
N ASP A 113 -8.11 -5.75 11.16
CA ASP A 113 -7.05 -5.95 12.14
C ASP A 113 -5.74 -6.43 11.46
N LEU A 114 -4.68 -6.53 12.24
CA LEU A 114 -3.36 -6.87 11.72
C LEU A 114 -3.29 -8.30 11.16
N ASP A 115 -4.01 -9.25 11.75
CA ASP A 115 -3.96 -10.65 11.32
C ASP A 115 -4.71 -10.84 10.01
N GLU A 116 -5.84 -10.16 9.83
CA GLU A 116 -6.53 -10.12 8.54
C GLU A 116 -5.70 -9.40 7.46
N ALA A 117 -5.07 -8.26 7.79
CA ALA A 117 -4.16 -7.54 6.89
C ALA A 117 -3.04 -8.46 6.38
N ARG A 118 -2.42 -9.23 7.28
CA ARG A 118 -1.39 -10.23 6.95
C ARG A 118 -1.94 -11.39 6.13
N GLN A 119 -3.16 -11.87 6.42
CA GLN A 119 -3.80 -12.94 5.66
C GLN A 119 -4.07 -12.51 4.22
N LEU A 120 -4.62 -11.30 4.03
CA LEU A 120 -4.82 -10.71 2.72
C LEU A 120 -3.50 -10.58 1.95
N ALA A 121 -2.46 -10.01 2.58
CA ALA A 121 -1.16 -9.85 1.93
C ALA A 121 -0.61 -11.22 1.46
N ARG A 122 -0.69 -12.26 2.32
CA ARG A 122 -0.28 -13.62 1.95
C ARG A 122 -1.11 -14.20 0.81
N ALA A 123 -2.43 -13.99 0.80
CA ALA A 123 -3.31 -14.45 -0.27
C ALA A 123 -2.93 -13.84 -1.64
N ARG A 124 -2.32 -12.65 -1.62
CA ARG A 124 -1.80 -11.94 -2.80
C ARG A 124 -0.36 -12.31 -3.17
N GLY A 125 0.31 -13.16 -2.38
CA GLY A 125 1.75 -13.42 -2.53
C GLY A 125 2.61 -12.21 -2.14
N MET A 126 2.11 -11.36 -1.24
CA MET A 126 2.70 -10.11 -0.78
C MET A 126 2.91 -10.15 0.74
N ARG A 127 3.40 -9.04 1.30
CA ARG A 127 3.57 -8.79 2.73
C ARG A 127 3.11 -7.38 3.08
N LEU A 128 3.04 -7.08 4.38
CA LEU A 128 2.96 -5.70 4.85
C LEU A 128 4.32 -5.02 4.70
N LEU A 129 4.30 -3.69 4.59
CA LEU A 129 5.52 -2.89 4.71
C LEU A 129 5.99 -2.90 6.17
N THR A 130 7.29 -2.80 6.38
CA THR A 130 7.81 -2.34 7.68
C THR A 130 7.53 -0.85 7.85
N ALA A 131 7.51 -0.36 9.10
CA ALA A 131 7.33 1.07 9.36
C ALA A 131 8.38 1.95 8.65
N GLY A 132 9.62 1.44 8.52
CA GLY A 132 10.71 2.11 7.84
C GLY A 132 10.57 2.15 6.32
N GLU A 133 10.14 1.05 5.70
CA GLU A 133 9.81 1.02 4.27
C GLU A 133 8.63 1.93 3.95
N TRP A 134 7.58 1.90 4.78
CA TRP A 134 6.42 2.78 4.63
C TRP A 134 6.85 4.25 4.68
N MET A 135 7.70 4.61 5.64
CA MET A 135 8.27 5.96 5.73
C MET A 135 9.11 6.32 4.50
N TYR A 136 9.91 5.40 3.97
CA TYR A 136 10.67 5.66 2.73
C TYR A 136 9.73 5.86 1.52
N VAL A 137 8.66 5.08 1.40
CA VAL A 137 7.65 5.21 0.34
C VAL A 137 6.92 6.54 0.44
N ALA A 138 6.62 7.00 1.66
CA ALA A 138 5.91 8.24 1.89
C ALA A 138 6.82 9.47 1.75
N ALA A 139 7.93 9.51 2.49
CA ALA A 139 8.79 10.67 2.59
C ALA A 139 9.84 10.75 1.45
N GLY A 140 10.11 9.64 0.77
CA GLY A 140 11.18 9.53 -0.22
C GLY A 140 12.59 9.66 0.38
N SER A 141 13.61 9.61 -0.48
CA SER A 141 15.01 9.72 -0.05
C SER A 141 15.36 11.05 0.62
N GLY A 142 14.58 12.11 0.37
CA GLY A 142 14.77 13.42 1.00
C GLY A 142 14.13 13.58 2.37
N LEU A 143 13.48 12.52 2.90
CA LEU A 143 12.74 12.55 4.17
C LEU A 143 11.78 13.76 4.25
N GLN A 144 10.89 13.90 3.25
CA GLN A 144 9.93 15.00 3.20
C GLN A 144 8.97 14.97 4.41
N SER A 145 8.47 16.14 4.82
CA SER A 145 7.45 16.25 5.90
C SER A 145 6.09 15.69 5.49
N PHE A 146 5.76 15.71 4.20
CA PHE A 146 4.53 15.15 3.62
C PHE A 146 4.86 14.37 2.35
N PRO A 147 3.99 13.43 1.91
CA PRO A 147 4.19 12.70 0.65
C PRO A 147 4.39 13.62 -0.56
N TRP A 148 3.65 14.74 -0.58
CA TRP A 148 3.70 15.76 -1.64
C TRP A 148 4.77 16.84 -1.42
N GLY A 149 5.67 16.69 -0.43
CA GLY A 149 6.78 17.61 -0.18
C GLY A 149 6.76 18.26 1.21
N LYS A 150 7.21 19.52 1.30
CA LYS A 150 7.46 20.19 2.60
C LYS A 150 6.31 21.04 3.11
N THR A 151 5.38 21.42 2.23
CA THR A 151 4.35 22.41 2.56
C THR A 151 3.05 21.71 2.95
N ARG A 152 2.54 22.06 4.13
CA ARG A 152 1.21 21.62 4.59
C ARG A 152 0.13 22.08 3.62
N ARG A 153 -0.70 21.15 3.14
CA ARG A 153 -1.81 21.41 2.21
C ARG A 153 -3.02 20.60 2.66
N LEU A 154 -4.09 21.27 3.10
CA LEU A 154 -5.28 20.59 3.62
C LEU A 154 -6.12 19.91 2.52
N SER A 155 -6.14 20.49 1.31
CA SER A 155 -7.03 20.06 0.23
C SER A 155 -6.52 18.87 -0.61
N VAL A 156 -5.45 18.19 -0.16
CA VAL A 156 -4.80 17.11 -0.91
C VAL A 156 -4.78 15.77 -0.17
N ALA A 157 -5.51 15.67 0.95
CA ALA A 157 -5.63 14.46 1.75
C ALA A 157 -6.97 14.45 2.49
N ASN A 158 -7.60 13.28 2.61
CA ASN A 158 -8.83 13.13 3.38
C ASN A 158 -8.52 13.08 4.89
N THR A 159 -8.41 14.25 5.51
CA THR A 159 -8.15 14.42 6.95
C THR A 159 -9.34 15.11 7.62
N LEU A 160 -9.33 15.18 8.94
CA LEU A 160 -10.41 15.79 9.74
C LEU A 160 -10.82 17.17 9.23
N GLU A 161 -9.85 17.97 8.75
CA GLU A 161 -10.06 19.32 8.24
C GLU A 161 -10.98 19.42 7.02
N LEU A 162 -11.14 18.36 6.23
CA LEU A 162 -12.10 18.36 5.12
C LEU A 162 -13.54 18.18 5.59
N GLY A 163 -13.77 17.72 6.82
CA GLY A 163 -15.10 17.54 7.39
C GLY A 163 -15.96 16.52 6.64
N LEU A 164 -15.35 15.56 5.94
CA LEU A 164 -16.09 14.50 5.24
C LEU A 164 -16.59 13.43 6.21
N TRP A 165 -15.86 13.20 7.31
CA TRP A 165 -16.17 12.23 8.39
C TRP A 165 -16.43 10.80 7.89
N ARG A 166 -15.82 10.46 6.75
CA ARG A 166 -15.89 9.15 6.11
C ARG A 166 -14.70 8.95 5.18
N PRO A 167 -14.33 7.70 4.84
CA PRO A 167 -13.39 7.47 3.76
C PRO A 167 -14.01 7.88 2.41
N VAL A 168 -13.16 8.04 1.42
CA VAL A 168 -13.56 8.26 0.02
C VAL A 168 -12.89 7.22 -0.87
N ALA A 169 -13.23 7.25 -2.16
CA ALA A 169 -12.56 6.39 -3.14
C ALA A 169 -11.05 6.64 -3.11
N VAL A 170 -10.27 5.56 -3.09
CA VAL A 170 -8.81 5.67 -3.16
C VAL A 170 -8.39 6.40 -4.45
N GLY A 171 -7.33 7.19 -4.36
CA GLY A 171 -6.85 8.02 -5.46
C GLY A 171 -7.63 9.30 -5.71
N THR A 172 -8.58 9.67 -4.84
CA THR A 172 -9.37 10.91 -5.00
C THR A 172 -8.47 12.16 -5.04
N PHE A 173 -7.35 12.17 -4.31
CA PHE A 173 -6.49 13.34 -4.18
C PHE A 173 -5.20 13.22 -5.00
N GLU A 174 -5.28 13.48 -6.31
CA GLU A 174 -4.13 13.43 -7.24
C GLU A 174 -2.91 14.23 -6.76
N SER A 175 -3.14 15.42 -6.20
CA SER A 175 -2.07 16.29 -5.70
C SER A 175 -1.44 15.84 -4.38
N GLY A 176 -1.94 14.77 -3.77
CA GLY A 176 -1.48 14.19 -2.50
C GLY A 176 -0.51 13.01 -2.67
N ARG A 177 -0.20 12.61 -3.90
CA ARG A 177 0.68 11.45 -4.15
C ARG A 177 2.14 11.69 -3.75
N SER A 178 2.82 10.61 -3.34
CA SER A 178 4.26 10.62 -3.08
C SER A 178 5.10 10.70 -4.37
N ALA A 179 6.41 10.90 -4.21
CA ALA A 179 7.36 10.89 -5.33
C ALA A 179 7.37 9.55 -6.09
N SER A 180 7.11 8.44 -5.40
CA SER A 180 6.98 7.11 -6.01
C SER A 180 5.59 6.86 -6.62
N GLY A 181 4.69 7.84 -6.54
CA GLY A 181 3.34 7.76 -7.11
C GLY A 181 2.32 7.03 -6.24
N CYS A 182 2.60 6.77 -4.96
CA CYS A 182 1.63 6.21 -4.02
C CYS A 182 0.68 7.30 -3.52
N TYR A 183 -0.61 6.99 -3.41
CA TYR A 183 -1.68 7.91 -3.03
C TYR A 183 -2.10 7.66 -1.59
N ASP A 184 -2.75 8.65 -0.98
CA ASP A 184 -3.46 8.51 0.29
C ASP A 184 -2.60 7.99 1.45
N LEU A 185 -1.28 8.16 1.36
CA LEU A 185 -0.33 7.86 2.44
C LEU A 185 -0.52 8.79 3.66
N ILE A 186 -1.29 9.86 3.49
CA ILE A 186 -1.79 10.67 4.61
C ILE A 186 -3.31 10.80 4.47
N GLY A 187 -4.02 10.52 5.56
CA GLY A 187 -5.48 10.58 5.61
C GLY A 187 -6.16 9.38 4.96
N ASN A 188 -7.48 9.44 4.83
CA ASN A 188 -8.39 8.41 4.31
C ASN A 188 -8.44 7.10 5.11
N ALA A 189 -7.31 6.48 5.40
CA ALA A 189 -7.19 5.39 6.35
C ALA A 189 -5.76 5.35 6.90
N MET A 190 -5.62 5.06 8.19
CA MET A 190 -4.34 4.63 8.71
C MET A 190 -3.99 3.26 8.11
N GLU A 191 -2.70 2.99 7.95
CA GLU A 191 -2.23 1.75 7.33
C GLU A 191 -1.42 0.92 8.33
N TRP A 192 -1.80 -0.34 8.52
CA TRP A 192 -1.00 -1.31 9.26
C TRP A 192 0.39 -1.51 8.66
N VAL A 193 1.41 -1.50 9.50
CA VAL A 193 2.80 -1.81 9.16
C VAL A 193 3.42 -2.75 10.20
N GLU A 194 4.45 -3.49 9.79
CA GLU A 194 5.26 -4.30 10.69
C GLU A 194 6.25 -3.44 11.47
N GLY A 195 6.29 -3.65 12.78
CA GLY A 195 7.10 -2.87 13.71
C GLY A 195 6.67 -1.41 13.84
N SER A 196 7.52 -0.62 14.50
CA SER A 196 7.24 0.78 14.80
C SER A 196 8.49 1.64 14.66
N LEU A 197 8.27 2.92 14.37
CA LEU A 197 9.26 3.98 14.51
C LEU A 197 9.04 4.72 15.84
N PRO A 198 10.03 5.48 16.35
CA PRO A 198 9.88 6.30 17.56
C PRO A 198 8.68 7.25 17.43
N PRO A 199 7.60 7.08 18.21
CA PRO A 199 6.36 7.83 17.99
C PRO A 199 6.43 9.24 18.59
N ILE A 200 5.76 10.21 17.95
CA ILE A 200 5.61 11.59 18.46
C ILE A 200 4.92 11.61 19.83
N SER A 201 4.03 10.67 20.10
CA SER A 201 3.24 10.60 21.33
C SER A 201 4.00 10.11 22.58
N GLY A 202 5.33 9.93 22.51
CA GLY A 202 6.17 10.05 23.72
C GLY A 202 5.97 8.98 24.79
N GLU A 203 5.94 7.69 24.44
CA GLU A 203 6.09 6.64 25.45
C GLU A 203 7.56 6.46 25.86
N GLU A 204 7.81 6.37 27.17
CA GLU A 204 9.11 6.01 27.76
C GLU A 204 9.51 4.55 27.43
N TRP A 205 8.58 3.76 26.90
CA TRP A 205 8.74 2.35 26.51
C TRP A 205 8.43 2.13 25.03
N PHE A 206 9.27 2.71 24.16
CA PHE A 206 9.24 2.38 22.74
C PHE A 206 9.79 0.96 22.51
N ASP A 207 9.03 0.13 21.79
CA ASP A 207 9.49 -1.17 21.30
C ASP A 207 9.33 -1.23 19.76
N PRO A 208 10.43 -1.30 18.98
CA PRO A 208 10.36 -1.35 17.52
C PRO A 208 9.70 -2.61 16.97
N ALA A 209 9.52 -3.66 17.80
CA ALA A 209 8.86 -4.90 17.40
C ALA A 209 7.32 -4.82 17.46
N VAL A 210 6.77 -3.82 18.16
CA VAL A 210 5.32 -3.62 18.24
C VAL A 210 4.82 -3.10 16.89
N PRO A 211 3.80 -3.72 16.26
CA PRO A 211 3.22 -3.24 15.02
C PRO A 211 2.55 -1.88 15.22
N SER A 212 2.42 -1.13 14.15
CA SER A 212 1.90 0.23 14.21
C SER A 212 1.00 0.55 13.03
N ALA A 213 0.30 1.67 13.14
CA ALA A 213 -0.47 2.28 12.08
C ALA A 213 0.15 3.63 11.69
N MET A 214 0.18 3.91 10.38
CA MET A 214 0.85 5.09 9.81
C MET A 214 -0.12 5.93 8.97
N GLY A 215 0.20 7.21 8.77
CA GLY A 215 -0.48 8.10 7.80
C GLY A 215 -1.69 8.88 8.32
N GLY A 216 -2.27 8.50 9.46
CA GLY A 216 -3.50 9.13 9.95
C GLY A 216 -4.72 8.81 9.08
N SER A 217 -5.86 9.46 9.32
CA SER A 217 -7.12 9.11 8.66
C SER A 217 -8.05 10.32 8.49
N PHE A 218 -9.25 10.10 7.94
CA PHE A 218 -10.31 11.11 7.88
C PHE A 218 -10.88 11.52 9.26
N LEU A 219 -10.53 10.81 10.33
CA LEU A 219 -10.89 11.14 11.71
C LEU A 219 -9.79 11.91 12.45
N LEU A 220 -8.59 11.99 11.86
CA LEU A 220 -7.43 12.59 12.48
C LEU A 220 -7.04 13.89 11.76
N THR A 221 -6.56 14.86 12.52
CA THR A 221 -6.02 16.10 11.94
C THR A 221 -4.82 15.78 11.09
N LEU A 222 -4.66 16.51 9.99
CA LEU A 222 -3.45 16.42 9.18
C LEU A 222 -2.21 16.65 10.07
N ASP A 223 -1.20 15.82 9.91
CA ASP A 223 0.08 15.99 10.59
C ASP A 223 1.25 15.65 9.65
N GLU A 224 2.44 16.10 10.00
CA GLU A 224 3.66 15.75 9.29
C GLU A 224 3.99 14.26 9.52
N LEU A 225 4.69 13.64 8.56
CA LEU A 225 5.18 12.26 8.68
C LEU A 225 6.14 12.08 9.86
N TRP A 226 6.86 13.15 10.22
CA TRP A 226 7.81 13.21 11.31
C TRP A 226 7.98 14.65 11.78
N THR A 227 8.44 14.84 13.01
CA THR A 227 8.73 16.17 13.58
C THR A 227 10.07 16.17 14.30
N ALA A 228 10.70 17.35 14.40
CA ALA A 228 11.87 17.51 15.23
C ALA A 228 11.48 17.57 16.71
N THR A 229 12.15 16.79 17.56
CA THR A 229 11.84 16.73 19.00
C THR A 229 12.36 17.94 19.78
N THR A 230 13.22 18.74 19.15
CA THR A 230 13.81 19.94 19.72
C THR A 230 13.85 21.05 18.68
N SER A 231 13.99 22.29 19.14
CA SER A 231 14.24 23.43 18.24
C SER A 231 15.66 23.47 17.67
N ALA A 232 16.52 22.52 18.02
CA ALA A 232 17.89 22.48 17.53
C ALA A 232 17.92 22.13 16.03
N PRO A 233 18.70 22.86 15.21
CA PRO A 233 18.95 22.45 13.83
C PRO A 233 19.51 21.02 13.81
N ALA A 234 18.92 20.17 12.96
CA ALA A 234 19.25 18.75 12.87
C ALA A 234 19.17 17.98 14.22
N GLY A 235 18.22 18.34 15.09
CA GLY A 235 17.91 17.56 16.29
C GLY A 235 17.26 16.20 15.98
N PRO A 236 17.05 15.35 17.01
CA PRO A 236 16.34 14.08 16.88
C PRO A 236 14.93 14.28 16.30
N ILE A 237 14.39 13.22 15.73
CA ILE A 237 13.05 13.22 15.11
C ILE A 237 12.20 12.10 15.70
N ASP A 238 10.92 12.39 15.86
CA ASP A 238 9.90 11.38 16.13
C ASP A 238 8.94 11.33 14.94
N PHE A 239 8.23 10.22 14.78
CA PHE A 239 7.42 9.89 13.62
C PHE A 239 5.94 9.85 13.96
N ASN A 240 5.10 10.26 13.00
CA ASN A 240 3.66 10.07 13.08
C ASN A 240 3.34 8.59 12.82
N CYS A 241 3.52 7.83 13.89
CA CYS A 241 3.45 6.39 13.96
C CYS A 241 2.66 6.07 15.23
N LEU A 242 1.63 5.25 15.11
CA LEU A 242 0.75 4.88 16.20
C LEU A 242 0.95 3.39 16.52
N PRO A 243 1.75 3.02 17.54
CA PRO A 243 1.85 1.65 18.00
C PRO A 243 0.48 1.14 18.46
N LEU A 244 0.10 -0.05 18.02
CA LEU A 244 -1.21 -0.63 18.33
C LEU A 244 -1.07 -2.13 18.64
N PRO A 245 -1.84 -2.68 19.60
CA PRO A 245 -1.98 -4.13 19.75
C PRO A 245 -2.48 -4.79 18.46
N ALA A 246 -2.00 -6.00 18.13
CA ALA A 246 -2.33 -6.69 16.88
C ALA A 246 -3.85 -6.88 16.63
N GLY A 247 -4.64 -7.08 17.69
CA GLY A 247 -6.09 -7.21 17.59
C GLY A 247 -6.85 -5.89 17.51
N SER A 248 -6.17 -4.76 17.37
CA SER A 248 -6.82 -3.46 17.22
C SER A 248 -7.57 -3.40 15.89
N ARG A 249 -8.74 -2.77 15.90
CA ARG A 249 -9.58 -2.58 14.71
C ARG A 249 -10.31 -1.25 14.85
N SER A 250 -10.40 -0.47 13.79
CA SER A 250 -11.19 0.76 13.77
C SER A 250 -11.75 1.04 12.37
N VAL A 251 -12.71 1.98 12.29
CA VAL A 251 -13.40 2.40 11.06
C VAL A 251 -12.55 3.28 10.14
N ASP A 252 -11.25 3.32 10.39
CA ASP A 252 -10.29 4.18 9.72
C ASP A 252 -8.88 3.57 9.73
N LEU A 253 -8.78 2.25 9.95
CA LEU A 253 -7.55 1.47 9.98
C LEU A 253 -7.62 0.34 8.95
N GLY A 254 -6.87 0.53 7.87
CA GLY A 254 -6.78 -0.38 6.74
C GLY A 254 -5.36 -0.87 6.50
N VAL A 255 -5.06 -1.14 5.24
CA VAL A 255 -3.80 -1.78 4.86
C VAL A 255 -3.38 -1.42 3.45
N ARG A 256 -2.07 -1.42 3.23
CA ARG A 256 -1.39 -1.43 1.94
C ARG A 256 -0.38 -2.56 1.92
N CYS A 257 -0.26 -3.27 0.80
CA CYS A 257 0.71 -4.36 0.67
C CYS A 257 1.92 -3.97 -0.18
N ALA A 258 3.01 -4.70 0.03
CA ALA A 258 4.21 -4.64 -0.79
C ALA A 258 4.76 -6.05 -1.05
N ALA A 259 5.55 -6.18 -2.11
CA ALA A 259 6.32 -7.38 -2.40
C ALA A 259 7.70 -7.00 -2.92
N GLU A 260 8.68 -7.87 -2.68
CA GLU A 260 9.97 -7.78 -3.38
C GLU A 260 9.71 -7.86 -4.89
N ALA A 261 10.17 -6.86 -5.63
CA ALA A 261 9.75 -6.65 -7.01
C ALA A 261 10.14 -7.82 -7.93
N GLU A 262 11.37 -8.32 -7.81
CA GLU A 262 11.88 -9.38 -8.69
C GLU A 262 11.10 -10.70 -8.57
N PRO A 263 11.03 -11.37 -7.40
CA PRO A 263 10.29 -12.62 -7.29
C PRO A 263 8.80 -12.45 -7.58
N PHE A 264 8.21 -11.29 -7.25
CA PHE A 264 6.82 -11.02 -7.56
C PHE A 264 6.58 -10.95 -9.08
N LEU A 265 7.40 -10.18 -9.81
CA LEU A 265 7.30 -10.09 -11.28
C LEU A 265 7.53 -11.45 -11.96
N LEU A 266 8.50 -12.23 -11.47
CA LEU A 266 8.75 -13.58 -12.01
C LEU A 266 7.58 -14.54 -11.76
N ALA A 267 6.76 -14.32 -10.72
CA ALA A 267 5.55 -15.08 -10.47
C ALA A 267 4.35 -14.60 -11.31
N GLN A 268 4.22 -13.28 -11.53
CA GLN A 268 3.06 -12.71 -12.23
C GLN A 268 3.18 -12.71 -13.75
N LEU A 269 4.33 -12.27 -14.30
CA LEU A 269 4.47 -12.05 -15.75
C LEU A 269 4.22 -13.31 -16.60
N PRO A 270 4.60 -14.55 -16.19
CA PRO A 270 4.29 -15.76 -16.95
C PRO A 270 2.79 -16.06 -17.11
N GLN A 271 1.93 -15.44 -16.29
CA GLN A 271 0.48 -15.62 -16.35
C GLN A 271 -0.18 -14.71 -17.38
N ILE A 272 0.55 -13.74 -17.95
CA ILE A 272 0.05 -12.80 -18.95
C ILE A 272 0.24 -13.38 -20.35
N VAL A 273 -0.85 -13.53 -21.09
CA VAL A 273 -0.78 -13.97 -22.50
C VAL A 273 -0.19 -12.87 -23.37
N ALA A 274 0.86 -13.23 -24.12
CA ALA A 274 1.54 -12.32 -25.03
C ALA A 274 0.66 -11.94 -26.23
N ASN A 275 0.21 -10.69 -26.29
CA ASN A 275 -0.50 -10.12 -27.43
C ASN A 275 -0.27 -8.59 -27.51
N ALA A 276 -0.80 -7.93 -28.54
CA ALA A 276 -0.57 -6.50 -28.76
C ALA A 276 -1.16 -5.60 -27.66
N ASP A 277 -2.32 -5.97 -27.10
CA ASP A 277 -2.99 -5.21 -26.04
C ASP A 277 -2.22 -5.30 -24.73
N THR A 278 -1.90 -6.53 -24.28
CA THR A 278 -1.13 -6.75 -23.06
C THR A 278 0.26 -6.12 -23.15
N ARG A 279 0.89 -6.14 -24.33
CA ARG A 279 2.14 -5.41 -24.58
C ARG A 279 1.99 -3.92 -24.36
N ASN A 280 0.96 -3.28 -24.94
CA ASN A 280 0.76 -1.83 -24.82
C ASN A 280 0.53 -1.41 -23.36
N ARG A 281 -0.26 -2.20 -22.63
CA ARG A 281 -0.51 -1.99 -21.19
C ARG A 281 0.76 -2.14 -20.35
N LEU A 282 1.57 -3.17 -20.60
CA LEU A 282 2.86 -3.35 -19.93
C LEU A 282 3.87 -2.24 -20.28
N VAL A 283 3.87 -1.74 -21.52
CA VAL A 283 4.66 -0.55 -21.88
C VAL A 283 4.18 0.67 -21.10
N ALA A 284 2.87 0.93 -21.03
CA ALA A 284 2.33 2.05 -20.24
C ALA A 284 2.62 1.92 -18.74
N LEU A 285 2.62 0.69 -18.21
CA LEU A 285 3.04 0.41 -16.84
C LEU A 285 4.53 0.71 -16.64
N GLY A 286 5.38 0.29 -17.58
CA GLY A 286 6.80 0.62 -17.60
C GLY A 286 7.04 2.14 -17.63
N GLU A 287 6.29 2.88 -18.45
CA GLU A 287 6.32 4.35 -18.48
C GLU A 287 5.96 4.96 -17.12
N THR A 288 4.98 4.36 -16.42
CA THR A 288 4.56 4.80 -15.09
C THR A 288 5.63 4.56 -14.03
N TRP A 289 6.34 3.43 -14.08
CA TRP A 289 7.45 3.13 -13.16
C TRP A 289 8.71 3.94 -13.49
N GLY A 290 8.91 4.23 -14.77
CA GLY A 290 9.99 5.06 -15.28
C GLY A 290 11.40 4.48 -15.06
N ARG A 291 12.39 5.34 -15.26
CA ARG A 291 13.83 4.99 -15.21
C ARG A 291 14.30 4.29 -13.93
N PRO A 292 13.76 4.58 -12.72
CA PRO A 292 14.16 3.87 -11.50
C PRO A 292 13.99 2.35 -11.56
N ALA A 293 13.08 1.83 -12.41
CA ALA A 293 12.87 0.40 -12.59
C ALA A 293 13.91 -0.29 -13.48
N LEU A 294 14.62 0.47 -14.34
CA LEU A 294 15.55 -0.10 -15.33
C LEU A 294 16.65 -0.98 -14.73
N PRO A 295 17.34 -0.60 -13.63
CA PRO A 295 18.40 -1.44 -13.07
C PRO A 295 17.93 -2.84 -12.69
N LEU A 296 16.70 -2.98 -12.18
CA LEU A 296 16.12 -4.28 -11.89
C LEU A 296 15.77 -5.02 -13.18
N LEU A 297 14.97 -4.37 -14.05
CA LEU A 297 14.41 -5.04 -15.22
C LEU A 297 15.50 -5.49 -16.21
N GLU A 298 16.53 -4.66 -16.44
CA GLU A 298 17.65 -5.00 -17.32
C GLU A 298 18.51 -6.12 -16.74
N ARG A 299 18.69 -6.17 -15.41
CA ARG A 299 19.33 -7.29 -14.72
C ARG A 299 18.52 -8.57 -14.92
N MET A 300 17.22 -8.55 -14.62
CA MET A 300 16.33 -9.71 -14.80
C MET A 300 16.37 -10.24 -16.23
N LEU A 301 16.41 -9.37 -17.24
CA LEU A 301 16.51 -9.76 -18.65
C LEU A 301 17.87 -10.41 -18.96
N SER A 302 18.96 -9.88 -18.40
CA SER A 302 20.33 -10.35 -18.60
C SER A 302 20.57 -11.71 -17.93
N ASP A 303 19.95 -11.96 -16.77
CA ASP A 303 20.08 -13.20 -16.01
C ASP A 303 19.32 -14.38 -16.66
N GLY A 304 18.54 -14.11 -17.72
CA GLY A 304 17.81 -15.14 -18.45
C GLY A 304 16.50 -15.53 -17.76
N PRO A 305 15.46 -14.70 -17.85
CA PRO A 305 14.20 -14.96 -17.16
C PRO A 305 13.48 -16.18 -17.78
N PRO A 306 12.58 -16.84 -17.04
CA PRO A 306 11.72 -17.89 -17.60
C PRO A 306 11.04 -17.43 -18.89
N ALA A 307 10.85 -18.34 -19.84
CA ALA A 307 10.33 -18.00 -21.18
C ALA A 307 9.01 -17.20 -21.14
N GLY A 308 8.14 -17.49 -20.16
CA GLY A 308 6.88 -16.77 -19.97
C GLY A 308 7.01 -15.33 -19.44
N ALA A 309 8.11 -15.00 -18.74
CA ALA A 309 8.32 -13.66 -18.17
C ALA A 309 9.04 -12.69 -19.12
N ARG A 310 9.83 -13.21 -20.08
CA ARG A 310 10.65 -12.40 -20.99
C ARG A 310 9.84 -11.33 -21.73
N PHE A 311 8.70 -11.73 -22.32
CA PHE A 311 7.81 -10.81 -23.04
C PHE A 311 7.40 -9.61 -22.18
N GLY A 312 7.03 -9.86 -20.93
CA GLY A 312 6.60 -8.80 -20.02
C GLY A 312 7.75 -7.88 -19.60
N ILE A 313 8.91 -8.46 -19.28
CA ILE A 313 10.11 -7.68 -18.90
C ILE A 313 10.54 -6.76 -20.05
N GLU A 314 10.58 -7.25 -21.29
CA GLU A 314 10.96 -6.45 -22.46
C GLU A 314 9.98 -5.28 -22.69
N ALA A 315 8.68 -5.49 -22.51
CA ALA A 315 7.66 -4.44 -22.61
C ALA A 315 7.82 -3.39 -21.49
N LEU A 316 8.04 -3.82 -20.25
CA LEU A 316 8.28 -2.92 -19.11
C LEU A 316 9.54 -2.08 -19.31
N ILE A 317 10.63 -2.65 -19.82
CA ILE A 317 11.88 -1.93 -20.14
C ILE A 317 11.64 -0.88 -21.23
N GLU A 318 10.90 -1.22 -22.28
CA GLU A 318 10.55 -0.25 -23.33
C GLU A 318 9.82 0.95 -22.74
N GLY A 319 8.82 0.70 -21.89
CA GLY A 319 8.09 1.76 -21.21
C GLY A 319 8.97 2.61 -20.31
N ALA A 320 9.77 1.97 -19.45
CA ALA A 320 10.63 2.65 -18.48
C ALA A 320 11.74 3.52 -19.10
N ARG A 321 12.02 3.36 -20.40
CA ARG A 321 12.97 4.19 -21.16
C ARG A 321 12.36 5.44 -21.78
N ARG A 322 11.04 5.46 -21.98
CA ARG A 322 10.31 6.62 -22.55
C ARG A 322 10.21 7.73 -21.51
#